data_AF-A0A7S3YQT5-F1
#
_entry.id   AF-A0A7S3YQT5-F1
#
_cell.length_a   1.000
_cell.length_b   1.000
_cell.length_c   1.000
_cell.angle_alpha   90.00
_cell.angle_beta   90.00
_cell.angle_gamma   90.00
#
_symmetry.space_group_name_H-M   'P 1'
#
loop_
_entity.id
_entity.type
_entity.pdbx_description
1 polymer ?
#
loop_
_entity_poly.entity_id
_entity_poly.type
_entity_poly.pdbx_seq_one_letter_code
_entity_poly.pdbx_strand_id
1 'polypeptide(L)'
;LQPLPPSQGRNYVFGNFSLIVNYDPVLAQAPHIDLLAPNYQFGLMLTDMSPGTLFHEPTEWKEDSGGTAAYPAHIRTVGALLHTWRAQGCGEPPTKLVEALEQESRVRDLLTDYGDVLAPYALLSKNMRSRPSLKTGSLLSLPGSVVHAGPRTSGFRAVIFFSAWPEGSEVAEYDPDTQYTGVLLSAQLVCLMWSQVGVGEAERRYLLSVLATHIEDCHVKGMWTHFDQGEFSECIHRLERGQFPRKTPTRSAYLDSCAKRPALCGSWVPFGRGPDTVDMRGLTRVSADGLWTMWDNAAYEVVIYRRRDGRVILHYPFWKDAKTGKEFWEGLDHGDNYRLEMDDADDNDNGRRLFDGTNGSLMSTEGDVIQCGTRKRPAATKRRLVNSEESSSNQRNRINTARKKRASRR
;
A
#
# COMPACT_ATOMS: atom_id res chain seq x y z
N LEU A 1 3.68 -35.08 5.26
CA LEU A 1 2.94 -34.73 6.49
C LEU A 1 3.99 -34.57 7.58
N GLN A 2 4.33 -33.36 7.98
CA GLN A 2 4.90 -33.25 9.32
C GLN A 2 3.74 -33.51 10.28
N PRO A 3 3.86 -34.45 11.23
CA PRO A 3 2.90 -34.50 12.32
C PRO A 3 2.83 -33.09 12.91
N LEU A 4 1.63 -32.64 13.30
CA LEU A 4 1.53 -31.46 14.14
C LEU A 4 2.55 -31.65 15.27
N PRO A 5 3.42 -30.67 15.55
CA PRO A 5 4.44 -30.82 16.58
C PRO A 5 3.72 -31.36 17.83
N PRO A 6 4.22 -32.46 18.42
CA PRO A 6 3.53 -33.15 19.50
C PRO A 6 3.08 -32.10 20.50
N SER A 7 1.76 -31.98 20.65
CA SER A 7 1.14 -30.94 21.45
C SER A 7 1.75 -31.03 22.84
N GLN A 8 2.60 -30.08 23.20
CA GLN A 8 2.94 -29.79 24.58
C GLN A 8 1.68 -29.21 25.26
N GLY A 9 0.58 -29.97 25.28
CA GLY A 9 -0.70 -29.56 25.88
C GLY A 9 -1.37 -28.31 25.28
N ARG A 10 -0.99 -27.84 24.08
CA ARG A 10 -1.59 -26.65 23.48
C ARG A 10 -2.86 -27.01 22.71
N ASN A 11 -4.00 -26.48 23.16
CA ASN A 11 -5.23 -26.50 22.37
C ASN A 11 -5.06 -25.59 21.15
N TYR A 12 -5.79 -25.87 20.09
CA TYR A 12 -5.92 -24.97 18.94
C TYR A 12 -7.30 -24.36 18.95
N VAL A 13 -7.38 -23.08 18.60
CA VAL A 13 -8.64 -22.40 18.31
C VAL A 13 -8.84 -22.45 16.79
N PHE A 14 -10.01 -22.92 16.36
CA PHE A 14 -10.37 -23.04 14.96
C PHE A 14 -11.26 -21.86 14.53
N GLY A 15 -11.07 -21.38 13.31
CA GLY A 15 -11.82 -20.26 12.75
C GLY A 15 -11.88 -20.30 11.23
N ASN A 16 -12.57 -19.30 10.66
CA ASN A 16 -12.63 -19.03 9.22
C ASN A 16 -12.98 -20.25 8.36
N PHE A 17 -14.14 -20.86 8.64
CA PHE A 17 -14.63 -21.98 7.86
C PHE A 17 -15.20 -21.49 6.53
N SER A 18 -14.71 -22.05 5.44
CA SER A 18 -15.25 -21.86 4.10
C SER A 18 -15.41 -23.20 3.39
N LEU A 19 -16.35 -23.25 2.44
CA LEU A 19 -16.57 -24.42 1.60
C LEU A 19 -16.37 -23.98 0.15
N ILE A 20 -15.41 -24.60 -0.52
CA ILE A 20 -15.17 -24.41 -1.95
C ILE A 20 -15.79 -25.58 -2.69
N VAL A 21 -16.77 -25.31 -3.54
CA VAL A 21 -17.43 -26.29 -4.42
C VAL A 21 -17.24 -25.88 -5.87
N ASN A 22 -16.61 -26.76 -6.62
CA ASN A 22 -16.45 -26.62 -8.07
C ASN A 22 -17.23 -27.75 -8.73
N TYR A 23 -18.09 -27.43 -9.70
CA TYR A 23 -18.81 -28.42 -10.50
C TYR A 23 -18.09 -28.73 -11.81
N ASP A 24 -17.47 -27.71 -12.39
CA ASP A 24 -16.79 -27.74 -13.68
C ASP A 24 -15.26 -27.83 -13.53
N PRO A 25 -14.53 -28.18 -14.60
CA PRO A 25 -13.08 -28.09 -14.61
C PRO A 25 -12.60 -26.68 -14.25
N VAL A 26 -11.73 -26.57 -13.24
CA VAL A 26 -11.08 -25.30 -12.89
C VAL A 26 -9.58 -25.37 -13.11
N LEU A 27 -9.00 -24.24 -13.49
CA LEU A 27 -7.54 -24.08 -13.56
C LEU A 27 -6.94 -24.08 -12.15
N ALA A 28 -5.64 -24.38 -12.06
CA ALA A 28 -4.91 -24.20 -10.81
C ALA A 28 -4.86 -22.71 -10.45
N GLN A 29 -4.90 -22.41 -9.15
CA GLN A 29 -4.70 -21.05 -8.65
C GLN A 29 -3.25 -20.60 -8.84
N ALA A 30 -3.01 -19.29 -8.84
CA ALA A 30 -1.66 -18.76 -8.75
C ALA A 30 -1.04 -19.16 -7.41
N PRO A 31 0.28 -19.43 -7.31
CA PRO A 31 0.97 -19.55 -6.04
C PRO A 31 0.81 -18.25 -5.23
N HIS A 32 0.36 -18.39 -3.98
CA HIS A 32 0.13 -17.28 -3.07
C HIS A 32 0.35 -17.69 -1.61
N ILE A 33 0.32 -16.69 -0.74
CA ILE A 33 0.17 -16.81 0.71
C ILE A 33 -1.10 -16.03 1.08
N ASP A 34 -2.06 -16.66 1.74
CA ASP A 34 -3.28 -16.00 2.26
C ASP A 34 -3.29 -15.93 3.80
N LEU A 35 -2.47 -16.75 4.47
CA LEU A 35 -2.45 -16.89 5.93
C LEU A 35 -1.00 -16.88 6.45
N LEU A 36 -0.72 -16.09 7.48
CA LEU A 36 0.60 -15.99 8.13
C LEU A 36 0.76 -16.91 9.34
N ALA A 37 2.01 -17.27 9.66
CA ALA A 37 2.34 -17.89 10.93
C ALA A 37 1.96 -16.98 12.13
N PRO A 38 1.58 -17.53 13.30
CA PRO A 38 1.58 -18.95 13.68
C PRO A 38 0.31 -19.71 13.27
N ASN A 39 -0.55 -19.12 12.45
CA ASN A 39 -1.79 -19.77 12.01
C ASN A 39 -1.47 -20.97 11.10
N TYR A 40 -2.41 -21.89 11.00
CA TYR A 40 -2.39 -23.07 10.14
C TYR A 40 -3.64 -23.07 9.27
N GLN A 41 -3.48 -23.48 8.02
CA GLN A 41 -4.57 -23.69 7.09
C GLN A 41 -4.85 -25.20 7.00
N PHE A 42 -6.13 -25.55 6.98
CA PHE A 42 -6.60 -26.92 6.86
C PHE A 42 -7.50 -27.07 5.66
N GLY A 43 -7.49 -28.27 5.06
CA GLY A 43 -8.37 -28.65 3.97
C GLY A 43 -8.93 -30.05 4.20
N LEU A 44 -10.24 -30.15 4.48
CA LEU A 44 -10.95 -31.42 4.62
C LEU A 44 -11.61 -31.78 3.28
N MET A 45 -11.17 -32.90 2.69
CA MET A 45 -11.68 -33.36 1.40
C MET A 45 -13.10 -33.93 1.55
N LEU A 46 -14.07 -33.38 0.82
CA LEU A 46 -15.43 -33.93 0.73
C LEU A 46 -15.64 -34.79 -0.53
N THR A 47 -14.81 -34.59 -1.55
CA THR A 47 -14.84 -35.38 -2.79
C THR A 47 -13.74 -36.44 -2.79
N ASP A 48 -14.11 -37.66 -3.18
CA ASP A 48 -13.18 -38.78 -3.23
C ASP A 48 -12.17 -38.63 -4.37
N MET A 49 -10.96 -39.08 -4.14
CA MET A 49 -9.83 -38.99 -5.08
C MET A 49 -9.52 -37.57 -5.58
N SER A 50 -9.92 -36.54 -4.83
CA SER A 50 -9.68 -35.14 -5.18
C SER A 50 -8.19 -34.78 -5.07
N PRO A 51 -7.65 -33.94 -5.97
CA PRO A 51 -6.33 -33.37 -5.78
C PRO A 51 -6.29 -32.48 -4.53
N GLY A 52 -5.20 -32.58 -3.78
CA GLY A 52 -4.93 -31.75 -2.61
C GLY A 52 -4.32 -30.40 -2.97
N THR A 53 -4.30 -29.47 -2.00
CA THR A 53 -3.59 -28.19 -2.12
C THR A 53 -2.12 -28.44 -2.47
N LEU A 54 -1.64 -27.72 -3.49
CA LEU A 54 -0.24 -27.70 -3.89
C LEU A 54 0.50 -26.76 -2.94
N PHE A 55 1.70 -27.12 -2.49
CA PHE A 55 2.51 -26.24 -1.67
C PHE A 55 3.98 -26.29 -2.08
N HIS A 56 4.65 -25.16 -1.96
CA HIS A 56 6.08 -25.05 -2.13
C HIS A 56 6.72 -25.08 -0.74
N GLU A 57 7.45 -26.16 -0.46
CA GLU A 57 8.35 -26.19 0.70
C GLU A 57 9.72 -25.71 0.20
N PRO A 58 10.17 -24.53 0.63
CA PRO A 58 11.42 -24.01 0.13
C PRO A 58 12.55 -24.91 0.63
N THR A 59 13.23 -25.58 -0.29
CA THR A 59 14.32 -26.49 0.07
C THR A 59 15.59 -25.68 0.29
N GLU A 60 16.45 -26.15 1.20
CA GLU A 60 17.77 -25.58 1.45
C GLU A 60 18.52 -25.32 0.14
N TRP A 61 19.35 -24.27 0.17
CA TRP A 61 20.18 -23.81 -0.94
C TRP A 61 20.93 -25.00 -1.55
N LYS A 62 20.49 -25.46 -2.73
CA LYS A 62 21.21 -26.46 -3.50
C LYS A 62 21.74 -25.77 -4.74
N GLU A 63 23.06 -25.57 -4.77
CA GLU A 63 23.76 -25.30 -6.02
C GLU A 63 23.48 -26.49 -6.95
N ASP A 64 22.64 -26.26 -7.96
CA ASP A 64 22.37 -27.29 -8.94
C ASP A 64 23.67 -27.51 -9.71
N SER A 65 24.15 -28.75 -9.75
CA SER A 65 25.44 -29.13 -10.34
C SER A 65 25.52 -28.86 -11.86
N GLY A 66 24.43 -28.36 -12.46
CA GLY A 66 24.28 -28.01 -13.87
C GLY A 66 24.35 -26.51 -14.20
N GLY A 67 24.77 -25.64 -13.25
CA GLY A 67 25.05 -24.23 -13.55
C GLY A 67 23.82 -23.32 -13.72
N THR A 68 22.61 -23.80 -13.40
CA THR A 68 21.44 -22.93 -13.23
C THR A 68 21.58 -22.16 -11.91
N ALA A 69 21.42 -20.83 -11.96
CA ALA A 69 21.57 -19.93 -10.82
C ALA A 69 20.83 -20.46 -9.58
N ALA A 70 21.56 -20.64 -8.48
CA ALA A 70 21.01 -21.09 -7.21
C ALA A 70 20.03 -20.04 -6.67
N TYR A 71 18.79 -20.41 -6.38
CA TYR A 71 17.83 -19.49 -5.76
C TYR A 71 17.94 -19.56 -4.23
N PRO A 72 17.76 -18.44 -3.51
CA PRO A 72 17.72 -18.47 -2.05
C PRO A 72 16.61 -19.41 -1.58
N ALA A 73 16.86 -20.13 -0.47
CA ALA A 73 15.85 -20.99 0.12
C ALA A 73 14.63 -20.17 0.58
N HIS A 74 14.84 -18.97 1.11
CA HIS A 74 13.76 -18.06 1.47
C HIS A 74 14.08 -16.63 1.05
N ILE A 75 13.07 -15.86 0.64
CA ILE A 75 13.20 -14.46 0.23
C ILE A 75 12.75 -13.55 1.39
N ARG A 76 13.41 -13.70 2.54
CA ARG A 76 13.07 -12.95 3.78
C ARG A 76 13.91 -11.69 4.01
N THR A 77 14.87 -11.43 3.13
CA THR A 77 15.80 -10.30 3.25
C THR A 77 15.92 -9.57 1.92
N VAL A 78 16.31 -8.30 1.97
CA VAL A 78 16.59 -7.52 0.77
C VAL A 78 17.66 -8.22 -0.07
N GLY A 79 18.74 -8.73 0.54
CA GLY A 79 19.77 -9.48 -0.18
C GLY A 79 19.22 -10.69 -0.97
N ALA A 80 18.32 -11.47 -0.38
CA ALA A 80 17.68 -12.60 -1.05
C ALA A 80 16.73 -12.14 -2.18
N LEU A 81 16.03 -11.03 -1.99
CA LEU A 81 15.20 -10.40 -3.02
C LEU A 81 16.05 -9.98 -4.23
N LEU A 82 17.14 -9.23 -4.01
CA LEU A 82 18.01 -8.77 -5.08
C LEU A 82 18.67 -9.95 -5.82
N HIS A 83 19.06 -11.00 -5.11
CA HIS A 83 19.55 -12.23 -5.73
C HIS A 83 18.51 -12.83 -6.68
N THR A 84 17.25 -12.88 -6.23
CA THR A 84 16.13 -13.41 -7.03
C THR A 84 15.89 -12.58 -8.29
N TRP A 85 15.88 -11.24 -8.19
CA TRP A 85 15.70 -10.36 -9.34
C TRP A 85 16.83 -10.48 -10.37
N ARG A 86 18.08 -10.62 -9.92
CA ARG A 86 19.22 -10.88 -10.81
C ARG A 86 19.06 -12.21 -11.55
N ALA A 87 18.66 -13.27 -10.83
CA ALA A 87 18.46 -14.60 -11.41
C ALA A 87 17.29 -14.64 -12.42
N GLN A 88 16.29 -13.78 -12.25
CA GLN A 88 15.18 -13.59 -13.21
C GLN A 88 15.57 -12.79 -14.46
N GLY A 89 16.81 -12.29 -14.55
CA GLY A 89 17.26 -11.49 -15.69
C GLY A 89 16.74 -10.04 -15.68
N CYS A 90 16.29 -9.52 -14.54
CA CYS A 90 15.85 -8.13 -14.40
C CYS A 90 17.00 -7.11 -14.48
N GLY A 91 18.25 -7.58 -14.59
CA GLY A 91 19.45 -6.73 -14.57
C GLY A 91 19.87 -6.32 -13.16
N GLU A 92 20.88 -5.46 -13.07
CA GLU A 92 21.40 -4.99 -11.79
C GLU A 92 20.49 -3.92 -11.17
N PRO A 93 20.00 -4.10 -9.93
CA PRO A 93 19.24 -3.07 -9.23
C PRO A 93 20.06 -1.79 -9.03
N PRO A 94 19.50 -0.59 -9.27
CA PRO A 94 20.22 0.66 -9.00
C PRO A 94 20.58 0.79 -7.51
N THR A 95 21.78 1.30 -7.21
CA THR A 95 22.29 1.41 -5.82
C THR A 95 21.34 2.16 -4.89
N LYS A 96 20.76 3.27 -5.34
CA LYS A 96 19.80 4.05 -4.53
C LYS A 96 18.53 3.28 -4.20
N LEU A 97 18.08 2.38 -5.08
CA LEU A 97 16.94 1.51 -4.80
C LEU A 97 17.31 0.49 -3.72
N VAL A 98 18.51 -0.09 -3.79
CA VAL A 98 18.99 -1.03 -2.78
C VAL A 98 19.04 -0.37 -1.40
N GLU A 99 19.65 0.81 -1.31
CA GLU A 99 19.70 1.61 -0.07
C GLU A 99 18.29 1.91 0.46
N ALA A 100 17.35 2.29 -0.40
CA ALA A 100 15.98 2.59 -0.01
C ALA A 100 15.24 1.33 0.51
N LEU A 101 15.42 0.17 -0.13
CA LEU A 101 14.83 -1.11 0.30
C LEU A 101 15.37 -1.53 1.68
N GLU A 102 16.66 -1.33 1.94
CA GLU A 102 17.28 -1.69 3.22
C GLU A 102 16.85 -0.78 4.38
N GLN A 103 16.55 0.49 4.09
CA GLN A 103 16.14 1.49 5.08
C GLN A 103 14.63 1.43 5.41
N GLU A 104 13.78 0.97 4.50
CA GLU A 104 12.34 0.89 4.72
C GLU A 104 11.96 -0.36 5.52
N SER A 105 11.60 -0.18 6.80
CA SER A 105 11.25 -1.29 7.70
C SER A 105 10.07 -2.12 7.18
N ARG A 106 9.08 -1.49 6.52
CA ARG A 106 7.92 -2.20 5.98
C ARG A 106 8.30 -3.20 4.89
N VAL A 107 9.37 -2.95 4.13
CA VAL A 107 9.87 -3.92 3.15
C VAL A 107 10.37 -5.17 3.86
N ARG A 108 11.07 -5.02 5.00
CA ARG A 108 11.53 -6.16 5.79
C ARG A 108 10.36 -6.99 6.31
N ASP A 109 9.33 -6.34 6.83
CA ASP A 109 8.15 -7.02 7.35
C ASP A 109 7.45 -7.79 6.23
N LEU A 110 7.22 -7.15 5.07
CA LEU A 110 6.66 -7.79 3.88
C LEU A 110 7.46 -9.00 3.40
N LEU A 111 8.79 -8.88 3.32
CA LEU A 111 9.64 -9.98 2.87
C LEU A 111 9.64 -11.12 3.88
N THR A 112 9.63 -10.82 5.17
CA THR A 112 9.57 -11.83 6.23
C THR A 112 8.29 -12.65 6.13
N ASP A 113 7.18 -11.98 5.90
CA ASP A 113 5.84 -12.57 5.94
C ASP A 113 5.45 -13.24 4.62
N TYR A 114 5.78 -12.61 3.49
CA TYR A 114 5.27 -12.97 2.17
C TYR A 114 6.36 -13.16 1.10
N GLY A 115 7.62 -12.84 1.38
CA GLY A 115 8.64 -12.69 0.33
C GLY A 115 8.84 -13.92 -0.55
N ASP A 116 8.58 -15.13 -0.04
CA ASP A 116 8.70 -16.39 -0.81
C ASP A 116 7.78 -16.44 -2.05
N VAL A 117 6.72 -15.63 -2.14
CA VAL A 117 5.89 -15.53 -3.37
C VAL A 117 6.56 -14.77 -4.51
N LEU A 118 7.70 -14.10 -4.25
CA LEU A 118 8.50 -13.40 -5.26
C LEU A 118 9.48 -14.33 -5.98
N ALA A 119 9.53 -15.62 -5.62
CA ALA A 119 10.27 -16.59 -6.39
C ALA A 119 9.71 -16.66 -7.84
N PRO A 120 10.55 -16.96 -8.85
CA PRO A 120 10.08 -17.06 -10.23
C PRO A 120 8.95 -18.08 -10.35
N TYR A 121 7.91 -17.75 -11.12
CA TYR A 121 6.73 -18.59 -11.25
C TYR A 121 7.07 -20.00 -11.77
N ALA A 122 8.02 -20.09 -12.71
CA ALA A 122 8.49 -21.37 -13.24
C ALA A 122 9.15 -22.25 -12.16
N LEU A 123 9.89 -21.63 -11.23
CA LEU A 123 10.51 -22.34 -10.11
C LEU A 123 9.45 -22.83 -9.12
N LEU A 124 8.52 -21.95 -8.74
CA LEU A 124 7.40 -22.30 -7.87
C LEU A 124 6.60 -23.46 -8.50
N SER A 125 6.14 -23.30 -9.73
CA SER A 125 5.34 -24.30 -10.44
C SER A 125 6.03 -25.66 -10.58
N LYS A 126 7.35 -25.67 -10.82
CA LYS A 126 8.15 -26.91 -10.92
C LYS A 126 8.31 -27.60 -9.55
N ASN A 127 8.47 -26.82 -8.48
CA ASN A 127 8.80 -27.33 -7.15
C ASN A 127 7.60 -27.44 -6.21
N MET A 128 6.42 -27.02 -6.64
CA MET A 128 5.19 -27.23 -5.89
C MET A 128 4.87 -28.72 -5.83
N ARG A 129 4.81 -29.23 -4.60
CA ARG A 129 4.53 -30.65 -4.37
C ARG A 129 3.04 -30.88 -4.52
N SER A 130 2.68 -31.73 -5.48
CA SER A 130 1.35 -32.32 -5.56
C SER A 130 1.27 -33.53 -4.64
N ARG A 131 0.21 -33.61 -3.83
CA ARG A 131 -0.12 -34.86 -3.14
C ARG A 131 -0.94 -35.76 -4.08
N PRO A 132 -0.77 -37.09 -4.00
CA PRO A 132 -1.66 -38.00 -4.72
C PRO A 132 -3.12 -37.73 -4.35
N SER A 133 -4.03 -38.08 -5.26
CA SER A 133 -5.49 -38.01 -5.07
C SER A 133 -5.90 -38.48 -3.68
N LEU A 134 -6.58 -37.61 -2.95
CA LEU A 134 -6.94 -37.80 -1.55
C LEU A 134 -8.36 -38.33 -1.43
N LYS A 135 -8.56 -39.26 -0.50
CA LYS A 135 -9.89 -39.83 -0.24
C LYS A 135 -10.78 -38.83 0.50
N THR A 136 -12.10 -38.99 0.37
CA THR A 136 -13.06 -38.27 1.23
C THR A 136 -12.72 -38.48 2.71
N GLY A 137 -12.79 -37.41 3.51
CA GLY A 137 -12.42 -37.41 4.93
C GLY A 137 -10.93 -37.19 5.19
N SER A 138 -10.08 -37.13 4.15
CA SER A 138 -8.68 -36.78 4.31
C SER A 138 -8.55 -35.32 4.77
N LEU A 139 -7.81 -35.11 5.86
CA LEU A 139 -7.46 -33.78 6.37
C LEU A 139 -6.03 -33.41 5.97
N LEU A 140 -5.90 -32.29 5.26
CA LEU A 140 -4.61 -31.65 5.01
C LEU A 140 -4.40 -30.52 6.01
N SER A 141 -3.15 -30.33 6.41
CA SER A 141 -2.71 -29.15 7.14
C SER A 141 -1.45 -28.58 6.49
N LEU A 142 -1.39 -27.24 6.48
CA LEU A 142 -0.25 -26.44 6.05
C LEU A 142 -0.03 -25.35 7.10
N PRO A 143 1.22 -25.11 7.55
CA PRO A 143 1.49 -23.93 8.34
C PRO A 143 1.29 -22.68 7.48
N GLY A 144 0.91 -21.56 8.11
CA GLY A 144 0.90 -20.26 7.48
C GLY A 144 2.29 -19.82 7.02
N SER A 145 2.34 -18.74 6.24
CA SER A 145 3.55 -18.23 5.57
C SER A 145 4.17 -19.24 4.58
N VAL A 146 3.40 -20.22 4.12
CA VAL A 146 3.81 -21.18 3.08
C VAL A 146 3.12 -20.85 1.77
N VAL A 147 3.92 -20.74 0.71
CA VAL A 147 3.42 -20.55 -0.65
C VAL A 147 2.65 -21.79 -1.08
N HIS A 148 1.40 -21.59 -1.47
CA HIS A 148 0.50 -22.68 -1.87
C HIS A 148 -0.45 -22.25 -2.99
N ALA A 149 -1.18 -23.21 -3.55
CA ALA A 149 -2.20 -22.98 -4.56
C ALA A 149 -3.22 -24.11 -4.58
N GLY A 150 -4.48 -23.77 -4.84
CA GLY A 150 -5.50 -24.72 -5.23
C GLY A 150 -5.11 -25.47 -6.51
N PRO A 151 -5.31 -26.80 -6.56
CA PRO A 151 -4.93 -27.60 -7.72
C PRO A 151 -5.90 -27.39 -8.88
N ARG A 152 -5.44 -27.70 -10.10
CA ARG A 152 -6.33 -27.89 -11.25
C ARG A 152 -7.28 -29.07 -11.00
N THR A 153 -8.54 -28.95 -11.38
CA THR A 153 -9.52 -30.06 -11.35
C THR A 153 -10.13 -30.28 -12.72
N SER A 154 -10.53 -31.52 -13.00
CA SER A 154 -11.23 -31.91 -14.23
C SER A 154 -12.73 -32.07 -14.06
N GLY A 155 -13.28 -31.81 -12.88
CA GLY A 155 -14.70 -31.97 -12.57
C GLY A 155 -15.00 -31.63 -11.11
N PHE A 156 -16.04 -32.28 -10.58
CA PHE A 156 -16.56 -31.98 -9.25
C PHE A 156 -15.48 -32.07 -8.16
N ARG A 157 -15.39 -31.03 -7.33
CA ARG A 157 -14.53 -30.99 -6.14
C ARG A 157 -15.18 -30.15 -5.07
N ALA A 158 -15.29 -30.70 -3.87
CA ALA A 158 -15.73 -30.03 -2.66
C ALA A 158 -14.69 -30.20 -1.56
N VAL A 159 -14.29 -29.08 -0.93
CA VAL A 159 -13.32 -29.05 0.17
C VAL A 159 -13.74 -28.00 1.20
N ILE A 160 -13.74 -28.37 2.48
CA ILE A 160 -13.88 -27.42 3.58
C ILE A 160 -12.47 -26.89 3.92
N PHE A 161 -12.30 -25.58 3.84
CA PHE A 161 -11.11 -24.89 4.33
C PHE A 161 -11.40 -24.25 5.68
N PHE A 162 -10.42 -24.28 6.57
CA PHE A 162 -10.51 -23.60 7.85
C PHE A 162 -9.12 -23.28 8.37
N SER A 163 -9.02 -22.25 9.20
CA SER A 163 -7.77 -21.91 9.87
C SER A 163 -7.79 -22.39 11.31
N ALA A 164 -6.60 -22.59 11.89
CA ALA A 164 -6.45 -22.74 13.33
C ALA A 164 -5.19 -22.02 13.81
N TRP A 165 -5.15 -21.66 15.08
CA TRP A 165 -3.98 -21.06 15.72
C TRP A 165 -3.79 -21.61 17.13
N PRO A 166 -2.56 -21.62 17.66
CA PRO A 166 -2.32 -22.03 19.04
C PRO A 166 -3.12 -21.17 20.03
N GLU A 167 -3.79 -21.81 20.99
CA GLU A 167 -4.46 -21.09 22.07
C GLU A 167 -3.47 -20.20 22.82
N GLY A 168 -3.83 -18.93 23.03
CA GLY A 168 -2.98 -17.94 23.69
C GLY A 168 -1.88 -17.31 22.82
N SER A 169 -1.78 -17.64 21.52
CA SER A 169 -0.91 -16.89 20.61
C SER A 169 -1.60 -15.64 20.08
N GLU A 170 -0.82 -14.66 19.63
CA GLU A 170 -1.34 -13.62 18.74
C GLU A 170 -1.85 -14.27 17.46
N VAL A 171 -3.08 -13.93 17.08
CA VAL A 171 -3.70 -14.40 15.84
C VAL A 171 -3.27 -13.44 14.75
N ALA A 172 -2.54 -13.94 13.75
CA ALA A 172 -2.26 -13.12 12.58
C ALA A 172 -3.59 -12.81 11.87
N GLU A 173 -3.78 -11.55 11.48
CA GLU A 173 -4.96 -11.12 10.74
C GLU A 173 -5.12 -11.96 9.48
N TYR A 174 -6.33 -12.47 9.25
CA TYR A 174 -6.67 -13.29 8.09
C TYR A 174 -7.84 -12.66 7.37
N ASP A 175 -7.60 -12.28 6.12
CA ASP A 175 -8.64 -11.87 5.19
C ASP A 175 -8.73 -12.93 4.08
N PRO A 176 -9.81 -13.72 4.01
CA PRO A 176 -9.96 -14.76 3.00
C PRO A 176 -10.03 -14.22 1.57
N ASP A 177 -10.34 -12.93 1.39
CA ASP A 177 -10.41 -12.29 0.08
C ASP A 177 -9.05 -11.75 -0.39
N THR A 178 -8.04 -11.73 0.50
CA THR A 178 -6.69 -11.26 0.19
C THR A 178 -5.74 -12.44 -0.06
N GLN A 179 -5.17 -12.52 -1.28
CA GLN A 179 -4.18 -13.53 -1.66
C GLN A 179 -2.89 -12.88 -2.15
N TYR A 180 -1.80 -13.02 -1.39
CA TYR A 180 -0.50 -12.45 -1.74
C TYR A 180 0.19 -13.28 -2.81
N THR A 181 0.00 -12.90 -4.07
CA THR A 181 0.76 -13.44 -5.20
C THR A 181 2.06 -12.65 -5.42
N GLY A 182 2.98 -13.19 -6.22
CA GLY A 182 4.19 -12.46 -6.62
C GLY A 182 3.89 -11.15 -7.37
N VAL A 183 2.78 -11.08 -8.10
CA VAL A 183 2.30 -9.84 -8.76
C VAL A 183 1.86 -8.82 -7.73
N LEU A 184 0.98 -9.22 -6.79
CA LEU A 184 0.47 -8.34 -5.75
C LEU A 184 1.63 -7.80 -4.89
N LEU A 185 2.51 -8.67 -4.41
CA LEU A 185 3.63 -8.26 -3.56
C LEU A 185 4.64 -7.37 -4.30
N SER A 186 4.92 -7.66 -5.58
CA SER A 186 5.77 -6.79 -6.41
C SER A 186 5.14 -5.41 -6.60
N ALA A 187 3.84 -5.35 -6.85
CA ALA A 187 3.12 -4.09 -7.01
C ALA A 187 3.13 -3.27 -5.70
N GLN A 188 3.02 -3.93 -4.55
CA GLN A 188 3.16 -3.29 -3.25
C GLN A 188 4.56 -2.72 -3.00
N LEU A 189 5.61 -3.46 -3.37
CA LEU A 189 6.98 -2.96 -3.32
C LEU A 189 7.15 -1.72 -4.21
N VAL A 190 6.56 -1.72 -5.42
CA VAL A 190 6.55 -0.53 -6.29
C VAL A 190 5.91 0.65 -5.58
N CYS A 191 4.71 0.49 -5.00
CA CYS A 191 4.03 1.55 -4.27
C CYS A 191 4.83 2.07 -3.09
N LEU A 192 5.35 1.18 -2.25
CA LEU A 192 6.14 1.54 -1.07
C LEU A 192 7.40 2.31 -1.42
N MET A 193 8.06 1.94 -2.52
CA MET A 193 9.31 2.56 -2.96
C MET A 193 9.09 3.82 -3.78
N TRP A 194 7.93 3.99 -4.43
CA TRP A 194 7.69 5.02 -5.44
C TRP A 194 8.08 6.43 -4.99
N SER A 195 7.79 6.74 -3.71
CA SER A 195 8.02 8.03 -3.09
C SER A 195 9.20 8.09 -2.12
N GLN A 196 10.00 7.03 -2.02
CA GLN A 196 11.14 7.02 -1.11
C GLN A 196 12.23 7.98 -1.58
N VAL A 197 12.95 8.55 -0.62
CA VAL A 197 14.07 9.46 -0.90
C VAL A 197 15.13 8.69 -1.68
N GLY A 198 15.59 9.25 -2.79
CA GLY A 198 16.60 8.63 -3.66
C GLY A 198 16.02 7.74 -4.75
N VAL A 199 14.73 7.35 -4.68
CA VAL A 199 14.05 6.59 -5.74
C VAL A 199 13.57 7.53 -6.84
N GLY A 200 14.34 7.63 -7.92
CA GLY A 200 14.08 8.44 -9.10
C GLY A 200 13.53 7.63 -10.28
N GLU A 201 13.67 8.19 -11.49
CA GLU A 201 13.17 7.56 -12.72
C GLU A 201 13.80 6.19 -12.98
N ALA A 202 15.12 6.05 -12.81
CA ALA A 202 15.83 4.80 -13.07
C ALA A 202 15.40 3.68 -12.10
N GLU A 203 15.26 4.01 -10.82
CA GLU A 203 14.81 3.09 -9.78
C GLU A 203 13.35 2.65 -10.02
N ARG A 204 12.46 3.60 -10.34
CA ARG A 204 11.05 3.32 -10.68
C ARG A 204 10.94 2.45 -11.92
N ARG A 205 11.75 2.74 -12.94
CA ARG A 205 11.79 1.96 -14.18
C ARG A 205 12.22 0.52 -13.94
N TYR A 206 13.18 0.31 -13.04
CA TYR A 206 13.63 -1.01 -12.61
C TYR A 206 12.52 -1.78 -11.87
N LEU A 207 11.88 -1.14 -10.87
CA LEU A 207 10.76 -1.73 -10.14
C LEU A 207 9.59 -2.14 -11.06
N LEU A 208 9.26 -1.29 -12.03
CA LEU A 208 8.22 -1.63 -13.01
C LEU A 208 8.66 -2.74 -13.98
N SER A 209 9.94 -2.87 -14.31
CA SER A 209 10.44 -4.04 -15.06
C SER A 209 10.16 -5.32 -14.30
N VAL A 210 10.54 -5.36 -13.01
CA VAL A 210 10.35 -6.52 -12.13
C VAL A 210 8.87 -6.88 -12.04
N LEU A 211 8.00 -5.90 -11.76
CA LEU A 211 6.56 -6.10 -11.72
C LEU A 211 6.03 -6.67 -13.04
N ALA A 212 6.45 -6.11 -14.17
CA ALA A 212 6.04 -6.59 -15.48
C ALA A 212 6.52 -8.02 -15.76
N THR A 213 7.72 -8.40 -15.33
CA THR A 213 8.20 -9.79 -15.40
C THR A 213 7.31 -10.73 -14.60
N HIS A 214 6.94 -10.36 -13.36
CA HIS A 214 6.00 -11.15 -12.56
C HIS A 214 4.61 -11.27 -13.20
N ILE A 215 4.11 -10.22 -13.86
CA ILE A 215 2.81 -10.25 -14.57
C ILE A 215 2.85 -11.16 -15.81
N GLU A 216 3.98 -11.18 -16.52
CA GLU A 216 4.19 -12.03 -17.70
C GLU A 216 4.34 -13.49 -17.31
N ASP A 217 5.11 -13.76 -16.25
CA ASP A 217 5.34 -15.08 -15.70
C ASP A 217 4.06 -15.66 -15.04
N CYS A 218 3.20 -14.80 -14.50
CA CYS A 218 1.93 -15.22 -13.91
C CYS A 218 0.86 -15.47 -14.99
N HIS A 219 0.45 -16.73 -15.12
CA HIS A 219 -0.62 -17.13 -16.04
C HIS A 219 -2.03 -16.83 -15.53
N VAL A 220 -2.18 -16.42 -14.27
CA VAL A 220 -3.48 -16.06 -13.68
C VAL A 220 -3.62 -14.53 -13.71
N LYS A 221 -4.66 -14.06 -14.42
CA LYS A 221 -4.92 -12.64 -14.62
C LYS A 221 -5.86 -12.07 -13.55
N GLY A 222 -5.76 -10.77 -13.30
CA GLY A 222 -6.63 -10.06 -12.34
C GLY A 222 -6.28 -10.28 -10.87
N MET A 223 -5.14 -10.89 -10.54
CA MET A 223 -4.71 -11.15 -9.14
C MET A 223 -4.16 -9.91 -8.41
N TRP A 224 -4.62 -8.73 -8.81
CA TRP A 224 -4.15 -7.43 -8.32
C TRP A 224 -5.35 -6.50 -8.00
N THR A 225 -6.55 -7.06 -7.79
CA THR A 225 -7.83 -6.41 -7.39
C THR A 225 -7.80 -5.70 -6.04
N HIS A 226 -6.62 -5.36 -5.55
CA HIS A 226 -6.40 -4.44 -4.44
C HIS A 226 -5.99 -3.04 -4.97
N PHE A 227 -5.61 -2.96 -6.24
CA PHE A 227 -5.32 -1.72 -6.96
C PHE A 227 -6.42 -1.47 -7.97
N ASP A 228 -7.67 -1.43 -7.54
CA ASP A 228 -8.87 -1.52 -8.38
C ASP A 228 -9.06 -0.26 -9.25
N GLN A 229 -8.45 0.85 -8.83
CA GLN A 229 -8.64 2.18 -9.40
C GLN A 229 -7.33 2.96 -9.49
N GLY A 230 -7.34 4.01 -10.31
CA GLY A 230 -6.22 4.95 -10.44
C GLY A 230 -5.18 4.58 -11.51
N GLU A 231 -4.15 5.42 -11.64
CA GLU A 231 -3.15 5.27 -12.71
C GLU A 231 -2.32 4.00 -12.59
N PHE A 232 -2.02 3.55 -11.37
CA PHE A 232 -1.25 2.33 -11.16
C PHE A 232 -2.03 1.08 -11.55
N SER A 233 -3.33 1.03 -11.22
CA SER A 233 -4.26 0.00 -11.71
C SER A 233 -4.22 -0.14 -13.22
N GLU A 234 -4.37 1.00 -13.91
CA GLU A 234 -4.34 1.07 -15.37
C GLU A 234 -2.97 0.64 -15.93
N CYS A 235 -1.88 0.96 -15.21
CA CYS A 235 -0.54 0.49 -15.56
C CYS A 235 -0.43 -1.03 -15.50
N ILE A 236 -0.88 -1.66 -14.41
CA ILE A 236 -0.87 -3.12 -14.26
C ILE A 236 -1.73 -3.78 -15.34
N HIS A 237 -2.95 -3.27 -15.57
CA HIS A 237 -3.85 -3.74 -16.62
C HIS A 237 -3.22 -3.72 -18.01
N ARG A 238 -2.50 -2.65 -18.37
CA ARG A 238 -1.86 -2.52 -19.68
C ARG A 238 -0.68 -3.47 -19.83
N LEU A 239 0.10 -3.66 -18.77
CA LEU A 239 1.17 -4.67 -18.75
C LEU A 239 0.58 -6.07 -18.93
N GLU A 240 -0.48 -6.39 -18.20
CA GLU A 240 -1.15 -7.68 -18.25
C GLU A 240 -1.71 -8.02 -19.65
N ARG A 241 -2.32 -7.03 -20.31
CA ARG A 241 -2.91 -7.18 -21.65
C ARG A 241 -1.90 -7.03 -22.78
N GLY A 242 -0.68 -6.57 -22.52
CA GLY A 242 0.28 -6.16 -23.55
C GLY A 242 -0.26 -5.04 -24.45
N GLN A 243 -1.17 -4.20 -23.95
CA GLN A 243 -1.88 -3.16 -24.72
C GLN A 243 -1.35 -1.77 -24.38
N PHE A 244 -0.38 -1.30 -25.17
CA PHE A 244 0.27 -0.02 -24.92
C PHE A 244 -0.31 1.12 -25.78
N PRO A 245 -0.33 2.36 -25.26
CA PRO A 245 -0.73 3.53 -26.05
C PRO A 245 0.10 3.68 -27.33
N ARG A 246 -0.49 4.25 -28.40
CA ARG A 246 0.23 4.50 -29.67
C ARG A 246 1.52 5.30 -29.50
N LYS A 247 1.57 6.23 -28.52
CA LYS A 247 2.75 7.04 -28.20
C LYS A 247 3.88 6.24 -27.54
N THR A 248 3.57 5.07 -26.96
CA THR A 248 4.51 4.18 -26.29
C THR A 248 4.24 2.75 -26.75
N PRO A 249 4.51 2.40 -28.01
CA PRO A 249 4.02 1.17 -28.62
C PRO A 249 4.69 -0.10 -28.09
N THR A 250 5.77 0.03 -27.31
CA THR A 250 6.51 -1.09 -26.73
C THR A 250 6.39 -1.07 -25.21
N ARG A 251 6.54 -2.26 -24.59
CA ARG A 251 6.62 -2.40 -23.13
C ARG A 251 7.67 -1.44 -22.55
N SER A 252 8.89 -1.42 -23.11
CA SER A 252 9.94 -0.55 -22.58
C SER A 252 9.56 0.92 -22.62
N ALA A 253 9.06 1.42 -23.75
CA ALA A 253 8.66 2.82 -23.86
C ALA A 253 7.49 3.17 -22.92
N TYR A 254 6.58 2.23 -22.70
CA TYR A 254 5.49 2.41 -21.75
C TYR A 254 6.01 2.49 -20.31
N LEU A 255 6.93 1.59 -19.94
CA LEU A 255 7.56 1.59 -18.62
C LEU A 255 8.38 2.87 -18.38
N ASP A 256 9.10 3.37 -19.38
CA ASP A 256 9.82 4.66 -19.32
C ASP A 256 8.82 5.82 -19.09
N SER A 257 7.67 5.80 -19.77
CA SER A 257 6.64 6.81 -19.57
C SER A 257 5.99 6.74 -18.19
N CYS A 258 5.78 5.55 -17.62
CA CYS A 258 5.24 5.38 -16.28
C CYS A 258 6.24 5.81 -15.20
N ALA A 259 7.52 5.47 -15.35
CA ALA A 259 8.58 5.81 -14.40
C ALA A 259 8.78 7.33 -14.20
N LYS A 260 8.47 8.13 -15.24
CA LYS A 260 8.50 9.60 -15.18
C LYS A 260 7.38 10.21 -14.36
N ARG A 261 6.32 9.46 -14.05
CA ARG A 261 5.16 9.99 -13.34
C ARG A 261 5.43 10.05 -11.84
N PRO A 262 5.46 11.24 -11.23
CA PRO A 262 5.76 11.36 -9.80
C PRO A 262 4.64 10.82 -8.89
N ALA A 263 3.46 10.54 -9.44
CA ALA A 263 2.25 10.15 -8.70
C ALA A 263 1.58 8.87 -9.25
N LEU A 264 2.31 8.01 -9.98
CA LEU A 264 1.73 6.77 -10.55
C LEU A 264 1.06 5.92 -9.46
N CYS A 265 1.81 5.62 -8.41
CA CYS A 265 1.29 5.01 -7.20
C CYS A 265 0.74 6.14 -6.33
N GLY A 266 -0.59 6.23 -6.20
CA GLY A 266 -1.18 6.90 -5.03
C GLY A 266 -0.59 6.26 -3.76
N SER A 267 -0.55 6.97 -2.63
CA SER A 267 0.06 6.39 -1.41
C SER A 267 -0.84 5.37 -0.69
N TRP A 268 -1.59 4.60 -1.47
CA TRP A 268 -2.29 3.43 -1.00
C TRP A 268 -1.26 2.37 -0.60
N VAL A 269 -1.15 2.11 0.71
CA VAL A 269 -0.32 1.05 1.27
C VAL A 269 -1.28 0.03 1.88
N PRO A 270 -1.42 -1.18 1.31
CA PRO A 270 -2.36 -2.20 1.77
C PRO A 270 -2.11 -2.69 3.20
N PHE A 271 -0.90 -2.47 3.73
CA PHE A 271 -0.52 -2.94 5.05
C PHE A 271 -0.53 -1.81 6.07
N GLY A 272 -1.50 -1.90 6.97
CA GLY A 272 -1.45 -1.24 8.25
C GLY A 272 -2.04 0.16 8.21
N ARG A 273 -3.30 0.19 8.66
CA ARG A 273 -4.17 1.36 8.87
C ARG A 273 -4.84 1.79 7.57
N GLY A 274 -6.16 1.97 7.64
CA GLY A 274 -6.99 2.34 6.51
C GLY A 274 -6.52 3.62 5.82
N PRO A 275 -7.20 4.02 4.73
CA PRO A 275 -6.89 5.24 3.96
C PRO A 275 -6.62 6.50 4.82
N ASP A 276 -7.10 6.52 6.06
CA ASP A 276 -7.05 7.65 6.99
C ASP A 276 -5.72 7.90 7.74
N THR A 277 -4.64 7.12 7.56
CA THR A 277 -3.37 7.46 8.24
C THR A 277 -2.26 7.84 7.28
N VAL A 278 -2.20 9.15 7.02
CA VAL A 278 -1.02 9.77 6.44
C VAL A 278 0.19 9.48 7.31
N ASP A 279 1.22 8.83 6.75
CA ASP A 279 2.49 8.66 7.44
C ASP A 279 3.14 10.03 7.60
N MET A 280 3.00 10.59 8.81
CA MET A 280 3.55 11.90 9.14
C MET A 280 5.08 11.89 9.25
N ARG A 281 5.75 10.73 9.20
CA ARG A 281 7.21 10.64 9.29
C ARG A 281 7.85 11.22 8.04
N GLY A 282 8.74 12.20 8.24
CA GLY A 282 9.43 12.88 7.13
C GLY A 282 8.63 14.01 6.48
N LEU A 283 7.45 14.31 7.01
CA LEU A 283 6.73 15.55 6.72
C LEU A 283 7.20 16.65 7.66
N THR A 284 7.50 17.82 7.10
CA THR A 284 7.79 19.03 7.87
C THR A 284 6.59 19.95 7.78
N ARG A 285 6.00 20.32 8.91
CA ARG A 285 4.95 21.34 8.90
C ARG A 285 5.52 22.65 8.37
N VAL A 286 4.86 23.21 7.35
CA VAL A 286 5.23 24.48 6.71
C VAL A 286 4.08 25.50 6.75
N SER A 287 3.04 25.26 7.56
CA SER A 287 2.06 26.28 7.87
C SER A 287 2.20 26.75 9.31
N ALA A 288 1.91 28.04 9.54
CA ALA A 288 1.70 28.60 10.86
C ALA A 288 0.45 28.00 11.54
N ASP A 289 0.35 28.18 12.86
CA ASP A 289 -0.88 27.89 13.63
C ASP A 289 -2.03 28.81 13.22
N GLY A 290 -3.24 28.26 13.15
CA GLY A 290 -4.43 29.00 12.75
C GLY A 290 -4.35 29.53 11.32
N LEU A 291 -3.75 28.77 10.41
CA LEU A 291 -3.90 29.01 8.98
C LEU A 291 -5.29 28.54 8.56
N TRP A 292 -6.04 29.39 7.87
CA TRP A 292 -7.41 29.10 7.42
C TRP A 292 -7.48 29.16 5.90
N THR A 293 -8.33 28.30 5.32
CA THR A 293 -8.76 28.39 3.93
C THR A 293 -10.29 28.44 3.86
N MET A 294 -10.82 28.94 2.74
CA MET A 294 -12.24 28.94 2.46
C MET A 294 -12.58 27.75 1.57
N TRP A 295 -13.55 26.93 1.99
CA TRP A 295 -14.11 25.84 1.19
C TRP A 295 -15.64 25.88 1.32
N ASP A 296 -16.38 25.88 0.21
CA ASP A 296 -17.85 25.98 0.20
C ASP A 296 -18.44 27.12 1.07
N ASN A 297 -17.79 28.28 1.07
CA ASN A 297 -18.13 29.46 1.89
C ASN A 297 -18.00 29.27 3.42
N ALA A 298 -17.36 28.20 3.87
CA ALA A 298 -16.98 27.99 5.25
C ALA A 298 -15.46 28.11 5.41
N ALA A 299 -15.02 28.67 6.54
CA ALA A 299 -13.61 28.75 6.90
C ALA A 299 -13.19 27.47 7.61
N TYR A 300 -12.18 26.79 7.09
CA TYR A 300 -11.59 25.60 7.68
C TYR A 300 -10.15 25.89 8.07
N GLU A 301 -9.75 25.43 9.24
CA GLU A 301 -8.34 25.41 9.61
C GLU A 301 -7.64 24.40 8.70
N VAL A 302 -6.42 24.70 8.31
CA VAL A 302 -5.64 23.84 7.42
C VAL A 302 -4.17 23.85 7.82
N VAL A 303 -3.61 22.66 7.91
CA VAL A 303 -2.20 22.44 8.18
C VAL A 303 -1.55 21.98 6.89
N ILE A 304 -0.47 22.65 6.50
CA ILE A 304 0.30 22.30 5.32
C ILE A 304 1.57 21.61 5.76
N TYR A 305 1.75 20.39 5.27
CA TYR A 305 2.96 19.61 5.47
C TYR A 305 3.75 19.55 4.18
N ARG A 306 5.04 19.86 4.23
CA ARG A 306 5.96 19.70 3.12
C ARG A 306 6.66 18.35 3.23
N ARG A 307 6.68 17.63 2.12
CA ARG A 307 7.44 16.41 1.90
C ARG A 307 8.89 16.74 1.57
N ARG A 308 9.79 15.76 1.77
CA ARG A 308 11.22 15.91 1.40
C ARG A 308 11.45 16.19 -0.10
N ASP A 309 10.52 15.79 -0.96
CA ASP A 309 10.57 16.03 -2.41
C ASP A 309 9.98 17.38 -2.85
N GLY A 310 9.62 18.26 -1.90
CA GLY A 310 9.13 19.62 -2.15
C GLY A 310 7.62 19.73 -2.37
N ARG A 311 6.91 18.61 -2.54
CA ARG A 311 5.44 18.59 -2.60
C ARG A 311 4.83 18.86 -1.23
N VAL A 312 3.56 19.26 -1.20
CA VAL A 312 2.85 19.53 0.05
C VAL A 312 1.55 18.73 0.16
N ILE A 313 1.11 18.51 1.40
CA ILE A 313 -0.13 17.84 1.79
C ILE A 313 -0.94 18.82 2.62
N LEU A 314 -2.26 18.90 2.38
CA LEU A 314 -3.22 19.68 3.14
C LEU A 314 -3.95 18.77 4.14
N HIS A 315 -3.95 19.14 5.41
CA HIS A 315 -4.70 18.47 6.47
C HIS A 315 -5.70 19.43 7.10
N TYR A 316 -6.95 19.03 7.22
CA TYR A 316 -8.02 19.78 7.86
C TYR A 316 -8.39 19.08 9.18
N PRO A 317 -8.26 19.72 10.34
CA PRO A 317 -8.71 19.12 11.59
C PRO A 317 -10.24 19.01 11.57
N PHE A 318 -10.77 17.79 11.48
CA PHE A 318 -12.21 17.55 11.36
C PHE A 318 -12.88 17.52 12.74
N TRP A 319 -12.36 16.70 13.65
CA TRP A 319 -12.85 16.64 15.03
C TRP A 319 -11.85 15.96 15.96
N LYS A 320 -11.99 16.20 17.26
CA LYS A 320 -11.19 15.57 18.32
C LYS A 320 -12.10 14.68 19.16
N ASP A 321 -11.74 13.41 19.30
CA ASP A 321 -12.44 12.50 20.20
C ASP A 321 -12.30 12.99 21.64
N ALA A 322 -13.41 13.24 22.30
CA ALA A 322 -13.41 13.83 23.64
C ALA A 322 -12.89 12.87 24.73
N LYS A 323 -12.92 11.55 24.50
CA LYS A 323 -12.52 10.55 25.50
C LYS A 323 -11.04 10.21 25.39
N THR A 324 -10.55 10.08 24.17
CA THR A 324 -9.18 9.64 23.87
C THR A 324 -8.25 10.82 23.58
N GLY A 325 -8.81 12.00 23.28
CA GLY A 325 -8.04 13.15 22.80
C GLY A 325 -7.47 12.93 21.39
N LYS A 326 -7.85 11.85 20.70
CA LYS A 326 -7.37 11.56 19.35
C LYS A 326 -7.98 12.55 18.37
N GLU A 327 -7.13 13.21 17.59
CA GLU A 327 -7.55 14.11 16.52
C GLU A 327 -7.79 13.30 15.24
N PHE A 328 -8.95 13.52 14.64
CA PHE A 328 -9.30 13.02 13.33
C PHE A 328 -9.16 14.16 12.34
N TRP A 329 -8.45 13.85 11.27
CA TRP A 329 -8.13 14.79 10.22
C TRP A 329 -8.93 14.36 8.99
N GLU A 330 -9.56 15.33 8.36
CA GLU A 330 -10.14 15.22 7.01
C GLU A 330 -9.20 15.97 6.08
N GLY A 331 -9.12 15.59 4.82
CA GLY A 331 -8.26 16.26 3.87
C GLY A 331 -8.03 15.38 2.69
N LEU A 332 -7.76 16.03 1.55
CA LEU A 332 -7.68 15.38 0.26
C LEU A 332 -6.67 14.24 0.37
N ASP A 333 -7.23 13.04 0.36
CA ASP A 333 -6.54 11.76 0.34
C ASP A 333 -5.37 11.94 -0.62
N HIS A 334 -4.15 11.79 -0.10
CA HIS A 334 -2.99 11.13 -0.70
C HIS A 334 -2.65 11.26 -2.22
N GLY A 335 -3.64 11.31 -3.12
CA GLY A 335 -3.54 11.55 -4.55
C GLY A 335 -3.18 12.99 -4.94
N ASP A 336 -3.65 14.01 -4.23
CA ASP A 336 -3.46 15.39 -4.69
C ASP A 336 -2.13 15.96 -4.18
N ASN A 337 -1.12 15.78 -5.03
CA ASN A 337 0.27 16.18 -4.81
C ASN A 337 0.46 17.67 -5.15
N TYR A 338 0.01 18.55 -4.27
CA TYR A 338 0.09 19.97 -4.53
C TYR A 338 1.54 20.48 -4.61
N ARG A 339 1.76 21.43 -5.51
CA ARG A 339 2.87 22.38 -5.41
C ARG A 339 2.40 23.64 -4.71
N LEU A 340 3.31 24.30 -4.01
CA LEU A 340 2.99 25.52 -3.30
C LEU A 340 3.64 26.69 -4.04
N GLU A 341 2.82 27.56 -4.62
CA GLU A 341 3.26 28.73 -5.37
C GLU A 341 2.83 30.01 -4.66
N MET A 342 3.79 30.91 -4.47
CA MET A 342 3.52 32.27 -4.02
C MET A 342 3.20 33.13 -5.23
N ASP A 343 2.06 33.80 -5.19
CA ASP A 343 1.67 34.82 -6.14
C ASP A 343 2.47 36.11 -5.84
N ASP A 344 3.76 36.08 -6.19
CA ASP A 344 4.67 37.20 -6.04
C ASP A 344 4.65 38.04 -7.32
N ALA A 345 3.66 38.94 -7.41
CA ALA A 345 3.64 39.96 -8.45
C ALA A 345 4.70 41.07 -8.26
N ASP A 346 5.37 41.14 -7.09
CA ASP A 346 6.20 42.28 -6.70
C ASP A 346 7.67 41.98 -6.30
N ASP A 347 8.11 40.73 -6.19
CA ASP A 347 9.49 40.41 -5.76
C ASP A 347 10.40 40.01 -6.94
N ASN A 348 10.83 41.04 -7.68
CA ASN A 348 11.81 40.93 -8.76
C ASN A 348 13.27 40.75 -8.27
N ASP A 349 13.54 40.55 -6.98
CA ASP A 349 14.93 40.46 -6.53
C ASP A 349 15.10 39.57 -5.28
N ASN A 350 15.97 38.56 -5.42
CA ASN A 350 16.56 37.75 -4.34
C ASN A 350 15.69 36.68 -3.65
N GLY A 351 15.41 35.61 -4.40
CA GLY A 351 15.16 34.27 -3.84
C GLY A 351 13.71 34.02 -3.47
N ARG A 352 13.01 33.23 -4.29
CA ARG A 352 11.63 32.76 -4.09
C ARG A 352 11.42 32.36 -2.62
N ARG A 353 10.78 33.22 -1.84
CA ARG A 353 10.42 32.91 -0.45
C ARG A 353 9.36 31.81 -0.50
N LEU A 354 9.75 30.60 -0.11
CA LEU A 354 8.80 29.50 0.04
C LEU A 354 7.80 29.87 1.14
N PHE A 355 6.51 29.60 0.92
CA PHE A 355 5.52 29.92 1.93
C PHE A 355 5.62 29.01 3.15
N ASP A 356 5.46 29.65 4.31
CA ASP A 356 5.61 29.07 5.65
C ASP A 356 4.35 29.30 6.53
N GLY A 357 3.28 29.82 5.92
CA GLY A 357 2.02 30.17 6.59
C GLY A 357 2.08 31.43 7.46
N THR A 358 3.26 32.02 7.69
CA THR A 358 3.41 33.34 8.34
C THR A 358 3.56 34.46 7.32
N ASN A 359 4.08 34.14 6.14
CA ASN A 359 4.40 35.08 5.06
C ASN A 359 3.29 35.27 4.01
N GLY A 360 2.13 34.63 4.17
CA GLY A 360 1.03 34.75 3.21
C GLY A 360 -0.34 34.31 3.73
N SER A 361 -1.29 34.15 2.82
CA SER A 361 -2.62 33.57 3.05
C SER A 361 -2.96 32.64 1.89
N LEU A 362 -3.70 31.57 2.19
CA LEU A 362 -4.15 30.64 1.15
C LEU A 362 -5.24 31.33 0.32
N MET A 363 -5.02 31.37 -0.99
CA MET A 363 -5.94 31.96 -1.96
C MET A 363 -6.82 30.90 -2.59
N SER A 364 -6.23 29.74 -2.90
CA SER A 364 -6.93 28.57 -3.43
C SER A 364 -6.23 27.29 -2.98
N THR A 365 -7.02 26.30 -2.60
CA THR A 365 -6.57 24.92 -2.34
C THR A 365 -7.09 23.94 -3.42
N GLU A 366 -7.65 24.46 -4.51
CA GLU A 366 -8.17 23.65 -5.62
C GLU A 366 -7.10 23.41 -6.71
N GLY A 367 -7.14 22.25 -7.37
CA GLY A 367 -6.24 21.88 -8.48
C GLY A 367 -4.93 21.22 -8.04
N ASP A 368 -3.85 21.37 -8.82
CA ASP A 368 -2.53 20.77 -8.53
C ASP A 368 -1.55 21.75 -7.85
N VAL A 369 -1.96 23.01 -7.69
CA VAL A 369 -1.13 24.10 -7.16
C VAL A 369 -1.92 24.87 -6.11
N ILE A 370 -1.42 24.86 -4.88
CA ILE A 370 -1.92 25.73 -3.82
C ILE A 370 -1.38 27.13 -4.08
N GLN A 371 -2.30 28.05 -4.32
CA GLN A 371 -1.98 29.46 -4.51
C GLN A 371 -1.95 30.16 -3.16
N CYS A 372 -0.82 30.78 -2.87
CA CYS A 372 -0.62 31.60 -1.68
C CYS A 372 -0.38 33.06 -2.09
N GLY A 373 -1.07 33.99 -1.44
CA GLY A 373 -0.85 35.42 -1.64
C GLY A 373 -0.02 36.00 -0.50
N THR A 374 0.90 36.92 -0.78
CA THR A 374 1.54 37.69 0.30
C THR A 374 0.49 38.49 1.05
N ARG A 375 0.60 38.56 2.39
CA ARG A 375 -0.23 39.49 3.15
C ARG A 375 0.09 40.89 2.66
N LYS A 376 -0.81 41.53 1.90
CA LYS A 376 -0.72 42.97 1.64
C LYS A 376 -0.59 43.64 3.00
N ARG A 377 0.60 44.20 3.28
CA ARG A 377 0.81 45.05 4.45
C ARG A 377 -0.35 46.05 4.43
N PRO A 378 -1.15 46.16 5.50
CA PRO A 378 -2.20 47.16 5.55
C PRO A 378 -1.54 48.49 5.20
N ALA A 379 -1.96 49.12 4.11
CA ALA A 379 -1.42 50.41 3.70
C ALA A 379 -1.49 51.29 4.94
N ALA A 380 -0.33 51.78 5.39
CA ALA A 380 -0.17 52.47 6.66
C ALA A 380 -1.25 53.54 6.77
N THR A 381 -2.34 53.20 7.45
CA THR A 381 -3.48 54.10 7.58
C THR A 381 -2.97 55.12 8.57
N LYS A 382 -2.68 56.34 8.09
CA LYS A 382 -2.35 57.49 8.95
C LYS A 382 -3.41 57.54 10.03
N ARG A 383 -3.07 57.05 11.23
CA ARG A 383 -3.92 57.09 12.41
C ARG A 383 -4.15 58.55 12.74
N ARG A 384 -5.29 59.08 12.31
CA ARG A 384 -5.88 60.26 12.93
C ARG A 384 -6.44 59.78 14.25
N LEU A 385 -5.78 60.15 15.35
CA LEU A 385 -6.28 59.96 16.71
C LEU A 385 -7.68 60.59 16.79
N VAL A 386 -8.70 59.75 16.89
CA VAL A 386 -10.02 60.13 17.37
C VAL A 386 -10.28 59.25 18.58
N ASN A 387 -10.32 59.90 19.74
CA ASN A 387 -10.82 59.30 20.97
C ASN A 387 -12.29 58.97 20.77
N SER A 388 -12.66 57.71 21.00
CA SER A 388 -13.99 57.38 21.51
C SER A 388 -13.90 56.06 22.25
N GLU A 389 -13.98 56.18 23.57
CA GLU A 389 -14.54 55.16 24.44
C GLU A 389 -15.90 54.68 23.89
N GLU A 390 -16.27 53.44 24.24
CA GLU A 390 -17.51 52.72 23.91
C GLU A 390 -17.40 51.66 22.79
N SER A 391 -17.23 50.40 23.19
CA SER A 391 -17.96 49.23 22.63
C SER A 391 -17.43 47.89 23.17
N SER A 392 -17.31 47.73 24.48
CA SER A 392 -16.99 46.43 25.12
C SER A 392 -18.24 45.59 25.50
N SER A 393 -19.46 46.05 25.19
CA SER A 393 -20.70 45.38 25.62
C SER A 393 -21.43 44.55 24.55
N ASN A 394 -21.17 44.73 23.25
CA ASN A 394 -21.97 44.10 22.20
C ASN A 394 -21.43 42.77 21.63
N GLN A 395 -20.22 42.34 22.00
CA GLN A 395 -19.61 41.13 21.43
C GLN A 395 -19.91 39.85 22.24
N ARG A 396 -20.28 39.96 23.53
CA ARG A 396 -20.62 38.81 24.39
C ARG A 396 -22.04 38.26 24.18
N ASN A 397 -22.97 39.04 23.64
CA ASN A 397 -24.36 38.60 23.48
C ASN A 397 -24.64 37.76 22.22
N ARG A 398 -23.75 37.76 21.21
CA ARG A 398 -23.92 36.97 19.98
C ARG A 398 -23.46 35.51 20.10
N ILE A 399 -22.55 35.19 21.02
CA ILE A 399 -22.01 33.83 21.20
C ILE A 399 -22.98 32.93 21.99
N ASN A 400 -23.78 33.51 22.89
CA ASN A 400 -24.73 32.73 23.71
C ASN A 400 -26.04 32.37 22.98
N THR A 401 -26.43 33.09 21.93
CA THR A 401 -27.67 32.79 21.18
C THR A 401 -27.53 31.61 20.22
N ALA A 402 -26.32 31.33 19.73
CA ALA A 402 -26.05 30.18 18.84
C ALA A 402 -26.02 28.84 19.59
N ARG A 403 -25.60 28.84 20.87
CA ARG A 403 -25.54 27.62 21.69
C ARG A 403 -26.90 27.12 22.18
N LYS A 404 -27.87 28.01 22.44
CA LYS A 404 -29.22 27.60 22.91
C LYS A 404 -30.12 27.03 21.80
N LYS A 405 -29.91 27.39 20.52
CA LYS A 405 -30.75 26.86 19.41
C LYS A 405 -30.44 25.42 18.99
N ARG A 406 -29.33 24.82 19.42
CA ARG A 406 -28.96 23.44 19.07
C ARG A 406 -29.35 22.39 20.12
N ALA A 407 -29.73 22.80 21.34
CA ALA A 407 -30.17 21.91 22.41
C ALA A 407 -31.68 21.59 22.40
N SER A 408 -32.47 22.16 21.47
CA SER A 408 -33.91 21.89 21.35
C SER A 408 -34.29 21.10 20.09
N ARG A 409 -33.33 20.39 19.48
CA ARG A 409 -33.55 19.53 18.30
C ARG A 409 -32.90 18.14 18.43
N ARG A 410 -32.71 17.66 19.66
CA ARG A 410 -32.50 16.25 19.96
C ARG A 410 -33.34 15.85 21.15
#